data_AF-A0A7Y8RJ87-F1
#
_entry.id   AF-A0A7Y8RJ87-F1
#
_cell.length_a   1.000
_cell.length_b   1.000
_cell.length_c   1.000
_cell.angle_alpha   90.00
_cell.angle_beta   90.00
_cell.angle_gamma   90.00
#
_symmetry.space_group_name_H-M   'P 1'
#
loop_
_entity.id
_entity.type
_entity.pdbx_description
1 polymer ?
#
loop_
_entity_poly.entity_id
_entity_poly.type
_entity_poly.pdbx_seq_one_letter_code
_entity_poly.pdbx_strand_id
1 'polypeptide(L)' 'MNTPDPKPWFVYLVRAANGALYCGISNDPVRRFASHQSGKGARFFLSSPAVALV' A
#
# COMPACT_ATOMS: atom_id res chain seq x y z
N MET A 1 7.70 -10.22 -31.72
CA MET A 1 7.06 -9.16 -30.90
C MET A 1 7.20 -9.57 -29.45
N ASN A 2 8.00 -8.86 -28.66
CA ASN A 2 8.17 -9.16 -27.23
C ASN A 2 7.11 -8.37 -26.46
N THR A 3 5.99 -8.99 -26.15
CA THR A 3 4.98 -8.41 -25.25
C THR A 3 5.52 -8.54 -23.82
N PRO A 4 5.56 -7.47 -23.01
CA PRO A 4 5.95 -7.60 -21.62
C PRO A 4 4.94 -8.50 -20.89
N ASP A 5 5.44 -9.41 -20.06
CA ASP A 5 4.58 -10.23 -19.22
C ASP A 5 3.67 -9.37 -18.34
N PRO A 6 2.41 -9.79 -18.11
CA PRO A 6 1.49 -9.06 -17.24
C PRO A 6 2.09 -8.88 -15.85
N LYS A 7 2.10 -7.63 -15.34
CA LYS A 7 2.57 -7.36 -13.98
C LYS A 7 1.65 -8.05 -12.95
N PRO A 8 2.20 -8.73 -11.93
CA PRO A 8 1.41 -9.37 -10.90
C PRO A 8 0.63 -8.33 -10.08
N TRP A 9 -0.52 -8.73 -9.55
CA TRP A 9 -1.32 -7.95 -8.61
C TRP A 9 -1.28 -8.60 -7.24
N PHE A 10 -1.24 -7.77 -6.20
CA PHE A 10 -1.14 -8.21 -4.81
C PHE A 10 -2.24 -7.55 -3.98
N VAL A 11 -2.87 -8.35 -3.12
CA VAL A 11 -3.63 -7.85 -1.98
C VAL A 11 -2.68 -7.80 -0.79
N TYR A 12 -2.71 -6.70 -0.03
CA TYR A 12 -1.77 -6.45 1.05
C TYR A 12 -2.45 -5.81 2.25
N LEU A 13 -1.84 -5.99 3.43
CA LEU A 13 -2.26 -5.32 4.66
C LEU A 13 -1.20 -4.32 5.10
N VAL A 14 -1.65 -3.21 5.69
CA VAL A 14 -0.78 -2.22 6.31
C VAL A 14 -1.21 -2.02 7.75
N ARG A 15 -0.26 -2.08 8.68
CA ARG A 15 -0.47 -1.62 10.06
C ARG A 15 -0.22 -0.12 10.14
N ALA A 16 -1.23 0.61 10.58
CA ALA A 16 -1.14 2.05 10.80
C ALA A 16 -0.71 2.39 12.23
N ALA A 17 -0.33 3.65 12.47
CA ALA A 17 0.16 4.13 13.75
C ALA A 17 -0.86 3.97 14.89
N ASN A 18 -2.16 3.99 14.58
CA ASN A 18 -3.23 3.73 15.56
C ASN A 18 -3.47 2.22 15.83
N GLY A 19 -2.62 1.34 15.29
CA GLY A 19 -2.71 -0.11 15.45
C GLY A 19 -3.71 -0.81 14.51
N ALA A 20 -4.54 -0.07 13.77
CA ALA A 20 -5.50 -0.64 12.84
C ALA A 20 -4.83 -1.22 11.59
N LEU A 21 -5.52 -2.18 10.96
CA LEU A 21 -5.13 -2.75 9.69
C LEU A 21 -5.91 -2.10 8.54
N TYR A 22 -5.19 -1.76 7.48
CA TYR A 22 -5.75 -1.27 6.22
C TYR A 22 -5.47 -2.30 5.12
N CYS A 23 -6.51 -2.70 4.38
CA CYS A 23 -6.40 -3.59 3.23
C CYS A 23 -6.30 -2.79 1.93
N GLY A 24 -5.35 -3.13 1.07
CA GLY A 24 -5.15 -2.52 -0.24
C GLY A 24 -4.84 -3.54 -1.32
N ILE A 25 -4.94 -3.11 -2.58
CA ILE A 25 -4.57 -3.88 -3.76
C ILE A 25 -3.69 -3.04 -4.69
N SER A 26 -2.61 -3.61 -5.21
CA SER A 26 -1.73 -2.95 -6.16
C SER A 26 -0.82 -3.93 -6.88
N ASN A 27 -0.31 -3.55 -8.05
CA ASN A 27 0.81 -4.22 -8.71
C ASN A 27 2.18 -3.77 -8.16
N ASP A 28 2.21 -2.76 -7.27
CA ASP A 28 3.41 -2.30 -6.57
C ASP A 28 3.06 -1.87 -5.12
N PRO A 29 2.88 -2.84 -4.20
CA PRO A 29 2.53 -2.59 -2.81
C PRO A 29 3.57 -1.77 -2.06
N VAL A 30 4.86 -1.92 -2.40
CA VAL A 30 5.97 -1.21 -1.74
C VAL A 30 5.90 0.28 -2.05
N ARG A 31 5.68 0.67 -3.32
CA ARG A 31 5.47 2.08 -3.69
C ARG A 31 4.21 2.67 -3.05
N ARG A 32 3.14 1.88 -2.94
CA ARG A 32 1.90 2.29 -2.26
C ARG A 32 2.14 2.50 -0.77
N PHE A 33 2.87 1.61 -0.10
CA PHE A 33 3.25 1.74 1.29
C PHE A 33 4.02 3.04 1.55
N ALA A 34 5.01 3.38 0.72
CA ALA A 34 5.74 4.66 0.84
C ALA A 34 4.81 5.88 0.69
N SER A 35 3.82 5.81 -0.20
CA SER A 35 2.80 6.87 -0.33
C SER A 35 1.98 7.00 0.95
N HIS A 36 1.58 5.87 1.54
CA HIS A 36 0.84 5.81 2.80
C HIS A 36 1.64 6.32 4.01
N GLN A 37 2.96 6.11 4.04
CA GLN A 37 3.83 6.69 5.07
C GLN A 37 3.84 8.23 5.03
N SER A 38 3.73 8.81 3.83
CA SER A 38 3.63 10.28 3.65
C SER A 38 2.22 10.87 3.88
N GLY A 39 1.29 10.06 4.40
CA GLY A 39 -0.11 10.45 4.60
C GLY A 39 -0.93 10.56 3.32
N LYS A 40 -0.44 9.99 2.21
CA LYS A 40 -1.08 10.01 0.88
C LYS A 40 -1.58 8.63 0.46
N GLY A 41 -2.24 8.56 -0.68
CA GLY A 41 -2.62 7.30 -1.33
C GLY A 41 -3.92 6.66 -0.80
N ALA A 42 -4.38 7.01 0.40
CA ALA A 42 -5.75 6.76 0.87
C ALA A 42 -6.14 7.75 1.98
N ARG A 43 -7.43 8.10 2.08
CA ARG A 43 -7.93 9.05 3.08
C ARG A 43 -7.60 8.61 4.52
N PHE A 44 -7.55 7.31 4.77
CA PHE A 44 -7.23 6.75 6.08
C PHE A 44 -5.84 7.17 6.58
N PHE A 45 -4.85 7.24 5.70
CA PHE A 45 -3.47 7.55 6.10
C PHE A 45 -3.22 9.03 6.38
N LEU A 46 -4.18 9.93 6.10
CA LEU A 46 -4.09 11.34 6.48
C LEU A 46 -4.06 11.51 8.01
N SER A 47 -4.81 10.68 8.75
CA SER A 47 -4.91 10.75 10.21
C SER A 47 -4.09 9.70 10.93
N SER A 48 -3.68 8.63 10.24
CA SER A 48 -2.86 7.57 10.83
C SER A 48 -1.83 7.05 9.81
N PRO A 49 -0.56 7.50 9.89
CA PRO A 49 0.48 7.08 8.94
C PRO A 49 0.71 5.56 8.92
N ALA A 50 1.13 5.04 7.77
CA ALA A 50 1.53 3.64 7.64
C ALA A 50 2.83 3.36 8.40
N VAL A 51 2.89 2.23 9.13
CA VAL A 51 4.05 1.84 9.94
C VAL A 51 4.71 0.58 9.41
N ALA A 52 3.92 -0.43 9.00
CA ALA A 52 4.45 -1.67 8.45
C ALA A 52 3.54 -2.22 7.35
N LEU A 53 4.14 -2.75 6.28
CA LEU A 53 3.49 -3.66 5.34
C LEU A 53 3.54 -5.06 5.97
N VAL A 54 2.40 -5.75 5.99
CA VAL A 54 2.20 -7.05 6.65
C VAL A 54 1.78 -8.09 5.62
#